data_AF-A0AAJ0L6L5-F1
#
_entry.id   AF-A0AAJ0L6L5-F1
#
_cell.length_a   1.000
_cell.length_b   1.000
_cell.length_c   1.000
_cell.angle_alpha   90.00
_cell.angle_beta   90.00
_cell.angle_gamma   90.00
#
_symmetry.space_group_name_H-M   'P 1'
#
loop_
_entity.id
_entity.type
_entity.pdbx_description
1 polymer ?
#
loop_
_entity_poly.entity_id
_entity_poly.type
_entity_poly.pdbx_seq_one_letter_code
_entity_poly.pdbx_strand_id
1 'polypeptide(L)' 'MAVVRMMGLDTVAGLLGKGRLADELCITVRALNFKISGDRGASDANLTDAAAALASRSEGLVAHAHKLREAIQ' A
#
# COMPACT_ATOMS: atom_id res chain seq x y z
N MET A 1 -0.71 0.42 -19.62
CA MET A 1 -0.28 -0.53 -18.57
C MET A 1 0.57 0.13 -17.48
N ALA A 2 1.58 0.96 -17.78
CA ALA A 2 2.38 1.66 -16.76
C ALA A 2 1.56 2.56 -15.82
N VAL A 3 0.59 3.31 -16.35
CA VAL A 3 -0.25 4.24 -15.57
C VAL A 3 -1.04 3.55 -14.46
N VAL A 4 -1.64 2.39 -14.75
CA VAL A 4 -2.41 1.61 -13.76
C VAL A 4 -1.52 1.17 -12.59
N ARG A 5 -0.28 0.79 -12.88
CA ARG A 5 0.69 0.35 -11.87
C ARG A 5 1.11 1.50 -10.95
N MET A 6 1.39 2.66 -11.54
CA MET A 6 1.77 3.87 -10.79
C MET A 6 0.62 4.37 -9.93
N MET A 7 -0.58 4.45 -10.52
CA MET A 7 -1.81 4.84 -9.81
C MET A 7 -2.16 3.86 -8.69
N GLY A 8 -1.94 2.56 -8.91
CA GLY A 8 -2.08 1.55 -7.87
C GLY A 8 -1.15 1.80 -6.68
N LEU A 9 0.14 2.00 -6.94
CA LEU A 9 1.10 2.32 -5.89
C LEU A 9 0.80 3.65 -5.18
N ASP A 10 0.35 4.67 -5.91
CA ASP A 10 -0.04 5.96 -5.33
C ASP A 10 -1.26 5.82 -4.42
N THR A 11 -2.24 5.02 -4.85
CA THR A 11 -3.43 4.70 -4.04
C THR A 11 -3.04 3.96 -2.76
N VAL A 12 -2.19 2.93 -2.86
CA VAL A 12 -1.71 2.20 -1.68
C VAL A 12 -0.90 3.13 -0.77
N ALA A 13 -0.09 4.02 -1.33
CA ALA A 13 0.66 5.02 -0.55
C ALA A 13 -0.27 6.00 0.20
N GLY A 14 -1.38 6.40 -0.42
CA GLY A 14 -2.40 7.24 0.22
C GLY A 14 -3.14 6.51 1.34
N LEU A 15 -3.42 5.22 1.18
CA LEU A 15 -4.06 4.40 2.20
C LEU A 15 -3.10 4.06 3.34
N LEU A 16 -1.94 3.46 3.04
CA LEU A 16 -0.95 2.98 4.00
C LEU A 16 -0.11 4.08 4.65
N GLY A 17 0.13 5.16 3.91
CA GLY A 17 1.20 6.12 4.19
C GLY A 17 2.48 5.73 3.43
N LYS A 18 3.17 6.73 2.87
CA LYS A 18 4.39 6.53 2.06
C LYS A 18 5.54 5.86 2.82
N GLY A 19 5.71 6.16 4.11
CA GLY A 19 6.75 5.54 4.93
C GLY A 19 6.54 4.04 5.06
N ARG A 20 5.36 3.65 5.54
CA ARG A 20 5.00 2.24 5.70
C ARG A 20 5.09 1.48 4.38
N LEU A 21 4.54 2.00 3.29
CA LEU A 21 4.66 1.32 1.99
C LEU A 21 6.13 1.18 1.53
N ALA A 22 6.97 2.18 1.78
CA ALA A 22 8.39 2.09 1.43
C ALA A 22 9.10 1.00 2.23
N ASP A 23 8.77 0.86 3.53
CA ASP A 23 9.30 -0.20 4.39
C ASP A 23 8.88 -1.60 3.90
N GLU A 24 7.59 -1.79 3.57
CA GLU A 24 7.07 -3.06 3.04
C GLU A 24 7.76 -3.45 1.72
N LEU A 25 8.05 -2.47 0.87
CA LEU A 25 8.75 -2.65 -0.39
C LEU A 25 10.28 -2.75 -0.24
N CYS A 26 10.81 -2.64 0.98
CA CYS A 26 12.24 -2.61 1.28
C CYS A 26 13.01 -1.53 0.45
N ILE A 27 12.40 -0.36 0.28
CA ILE A 27 12.99 0.77 -0.46
C ILE A 27 12.89 2.07 0.36
N THR A 28 13.58 3.12 -0.09
CA THR A 28 13.41 4.44 0.50
C THR A 28 12.14 5.12 -0.02
N VAL A 29 11.58 6.06 0.76
CA VAL A 29 10.46 6.93 0.30
C VAL A 29 10.82 7.69 -0.99
N ARG A 30 12.10 8.07 -1.15
CA ARG A 30 12.59 8.69 -2.39
C ARG A 30 12.47 7.74 -3.58
N ALA A 31 12.88 6.48 -3.42
CA ALA A 31 12.74 5.46 -4.46
C ALA A 31 11.27 5.14 -4.77
N LEU A 32 10.42 5.12 -3.75
CA LEU A 32 8.97 4.99 -3.92
C LEU A 32 8.40 6.13 -4.78
N ASN A 33 8.78 7.38 -4.51
CA ASN A 33 8.32 8.52 -5.31
C ASN A 33 8.73 8.40 -6.80
N PHE A 34 9.94 7.91 -7.12
CA PHE A 34 10.34 7.66 -8.51
C PHE A 34 9.54 6.55 -9.20
N LYS A 35 9.04 5.57 -8.43
CA LYS A 35 8.17 4.52 -8.97
C LYS A 35 6.76 5.05 -9.23
N ILE A 36 6.25 5.91 -8.34
CA ILE A 36 4.93 6.56 -8.47
C ILE A 36 4.93 7.60 -9.60
N SER A 37 5.98 8.41 -9.75
CA SER A 37 6.09 9.41 -10.83
C SER A 37 6.24 8.78 -12.21
N GLY A 38 6.70 7.52 -12.27
CA GLY A 38 6.95 6.80 -13.51
C GLY A 38 8.38 6.90 -14.04
N ASP A 39 9.24 7.68 -13.38
CA ASP A 39 10.62 7.88 -13.81
C ASP A 39 11.45 6.59 -13.84
N ARG A 40 11.12 5.61 -12.98
CA ARG A 40 11.79 4.30 -12.95
C ARG A 40 10.87 3.10 -13.16
N GLY A 41 9.57 3.33 -13.28
CA GLY A 41 8.56 2.28 -13.41
C GLY A 41 8.43 1.38 -12.18
N ALA A 42 7.29 0.68 -12.09
CA ALA A 42 6.99 -0.28 -11.03
C ALA A 42 7.05 -1.72 -11.56
N SER A 43 7.97 -2.53 -11.00
CA SER A 43 8.01 -3.97 -11.24
C SER A 43 6.83 -4.69 -10.58
N ASP A 44 6.51 -5.87 -11.10
CA ASP A 44 5.42 -6.75 -10.64
C ASP A 44 5.58 -7.11 -9.16
N ALA A 45 6.82 -7.36 -8.71
CA ALA A 45 7.12 -7.60 -7.31
C ALA A 45 6.61 -6.46 -6.40
N ASN A 46 6.84 -5.19 -6.75
CA ASN A 46 6.33 -4.09 -5.91
C ASN A 46 4.80 -4.07 -5.85
N LEU A 47 4.12 -4.52 -6.91
CA LEU A 47 2.66 -4.57 -6.92
C LEU A 47 2.14 -5.71 -6.06
N THR A 48 2.78 -6.87 -6.12
CA THR A 48 2.47 -8.02 -5.25
C THR A 48 2.68 -7.67 -3.78
N ASP A 49 3.81 -7.05 -3.45
CA ASP A 49 4.15 -6.66 -2.07
C ASP A 49 3.20 -5.56 -1.57
N ALA A 50 2.91 -4.55 -2.40
CA ALA A 50 1.93 -3.51 -2.07
C ALA A 50 0.51 -4.07 -1.88
N ALA A 51 0.11 -5.06 -2.69
CA ALA A 51 -1.18 -5.73 -2.54
C ALA A 51 -1.25 -6.54 -1.24
N ALA A 52 -0.18 -7.25 -0.89
CA ALA A 52 -0.08 -8.00 0.37
C ALA A 52 -0.17 -7.06 1.59
N ALA A 53 0.55 -5.94 1.57
CA ALA A 53 0.49 -4.94 2.63
C ALA A 53 -0.91 -4.33 2.78
N LEU A 54 -1.61 -4.08 1.66
CA LEU A 54 -2.98 -3.59 1.68
C LEU A 54 -3.97 -4.62 2.24
N ALA A 55 -3.83 -5.89 1.88
CA ALA A 55 -4.65 -6.98 2.41
C ALA A 55 -4.48 -7.14 3.93
N SER A 56 -3.23 -7.13 4.43
CA SER A 56 -2.97 -7.16 5.87
C SER A 56 -3.63 -6.00 6.62
N ARG A 57 -3.60 -4.79 6.04
CA ARG A 57 -4.30 -3.64 6.64
C ARG A 57 -5.82 -3.80 6.62
N SER A 58 -6.40 -4.34 5.54
CA SER A 58 -7.85 -4.51 5.46
C SER A 58 -8.35 -5.51 6.51
N GLU A 59 -7.63 -6.61 6.73
CA GLU A 59 -7.90 -7.57 7.80
C GLU A 59 -7.87 -6.91 9.18
N GLY A 60 -6.86 -6.09 9.46
CA GLY A 60 -6.78 -5.32 10.70
C GLY A 60 -7.97 -4.38 10.90
N LEU A 61 -8.39 -3.67 9.85
CA LEU A 61 -9.55 -2.78 9.89
C LEU A 61 -10.85 -3.55 10.14
N VAL A 62 -11.03 -4.72 9.52
CA VAL A 62 -12.19 -5.59 9.75
C VAL A 62 -12.22 -6.07 11.20
N ALA A 63 -11.08 -6.50 11.73
CA ALA A 63 -10.97 -6.93 13.14
C ALA A 63 -11.30 -5.79 14.11
N HIS A 64 -10.83 -4.57 13.83
CA HIS A 64 -11.18 -3.40 14.62
C HIS A 64 -12.68 -3.07 14.55
N ALA A 65 -13.27 -3.12 13.35
CA ALA A 65 -14.71 -2.90 13.18
C ALA A 65 -15.54 -3.95 13.95
N HIS A 66 -15.07 -5.21 14.01
CA HIS A 66 -15.71 -6.26 14.81
C HIS A 66 -15.73 -5.89 16.30
N LYS A 67 -14.57 -5.51 16.86
CA LYS A 67 -14.46 -5.10 18.27
C LYS A 67 -15.38 -3.93 18.62
N LEU A 68 -15.52 -2.96 17.72
CA LEU A 68 -16.42 -1.84 17.92
C LEU A 68 -17.90 -2.25 17.92
N ARG A 69 -18.28 -3.23 17.09
CA ARG A 69 -19.65 -3.77 17.08
C ARG A 69 -19.95 -4.53 18.36
N GLU A 70 -19.02 -5.34 18.85
CA GLU A 70 -19.14 -6.04 20.13
C GLU A 70 -19.28 -5.07 21.31
N ALA A 71 -18.58 -3.92 21.28
CA ALA A 71 -18.66 -2.93 22.35
C ALA A 71 -19.99 -2.16 22.44
N ILE A 72 -20.86 -2.26 21.43
CA ILE A 72 -22.19 -1.60 21.40
C ILE A 72 -23.30 -2.57 21.89
N GLN A 73 -23.00 -3.87 22.03
CA GLN A 73 -23.93 -4.91 22.53
C GLN A 73 -23.92 -5.00 24.07
#